data_AF-A0A0D0J418-F1
#
_entry.id   AF-A0A0D0J418-F1
#
_cell.length_a   1.000
_cell.length_b   1.000
_cell.length_c   1.000
_cell.angle_alpha   90.00
_cell.angle_beta   90.00
_cell.angle_gamma   90.00
#
_symmetry.space_group_name_H-M   'P 1'
#
loop_
_entity.id
_entity.type
_entity.pdbx_description
1 polymer ?
#
loop_
_entity_poly.entity_id
_entity_poly.type
_entity_poly.pdbx_seq_one_letter_code
_entity_poly.pdbx_strand_id
1 'polypeptide(L)' 'MPYLVERYGYACLRDTLEQVNRQYEAMPEAFKGHFTVDDNGTVVTLREPGAGNALIRQFFDSKGVRD' A
#
# COMPACT_ATOMS: atom_id res chain seq x y z
N MET A 1 -6.09 -4.15 7.30
CA MET A 1 -7.19 -4.15 8.29
C MET A 1 -7.93 -5.50 8.49
N PRO A 2 -7.41 -6.70 8.13
CA PRO A 2 -8.11 -7.97 8.41
C PRO A 2 -8.54 -8.13 9.88
N TYR A 3 -7.64 -7.78 10.80
CA TYR A 3 -7.90 -7.82 12.24
C TYR A 3 -9.20 -7.11 12.67
N LEU A 4 -9.49 -5.93 12.12
CA LEU A 4 -10.69 -5.17 12.50
C LEU A 4 -11.96 -5.86 11.98
N VAL A 5 -11.89 -6.44 10.78
CA VAL A 5 -12.99 -7.23 10.21
C VAL A 5 -13.25 -8.47 11.04
N GLU A 6 -12.20 -9.21 11.39
CA GLU A 6 -12.28 -10.44 12.19
C GLU A 6 -12.78 -10.17 13.62
N ARG A 7 -12.28 -9.12 14.27
CA ARG A 7 -12.62 -8.81 15.67
C ARG A 7 -14.02 -8.20 15.85
N TYR A 8 -14.47 -7.37 14.93
CA TYR A 8 -15.68 -6.57 15.12
C TYR A 8 -16.83 -6.89 14.15
N GLY A 9 -16.55 -7.51 13.00
CA GLY A 9 -17.59 -8.04 12.09
C GLY A 9 -18.51 -7.02 11.40
N TYR A 10 -18.30 -5.70 11.59
CA TYR A 10 -19.15 -4.68 10.98
C TYR A 10 -19.10 -4.73 9.45
N ALA A 11 -20.26 -4.55 8.80
CA ALA A 11 -20.37 -4.53 7.34
C ALA A 11 -19.48 -3.47 6.70
N CYS A 12 -19.49 -2.25 7.26
CA CYS A 12 -18.65 -1.16 6.76
C CYS A 12 -17.14 -1.48 6.76
N LEU A 13 -16.65 -2.27 7.72
CA LEU A 13 -15.25 -2.68 7.77
C LEU A 13 -14.90 -3.66 6.64
N ARG A 14 -15.83 -4.57 6.31
CA ARG A 14 -15.67 -5.50 5.19
C ARG A 14 -15.64 -4.74 3.87
N ASP A 15 -16.60 -3.85 3.66
CA ASP A 15 -16.70 -3.04 2.44
C ASP A 15 -15.45 -2.16 2.26
N THR A 16 -14.98 -1.54 3.36
CA THR A 16 -13.75 -0.73 3.35
C THR A 16 -12.52 -1.59 3.05
N LEU A 17 -12.39 -2.78 3.67
CA LEU A 17 -11.28 -3.68 3.40
C LEU A 17 -11.24 -4.13 1.94
N GLU A 18 -12.39 -4.48 1.38
CA GLU A 18 -12.51 -4.85 -0.04
C GLU A 18 -12.11 -3.70 -0.95
N GLN A 19 -12.59 -2.48 -0.69
CA GLN A 19 -12.23 -1.31 -1.46
C GLN A 19 -10.71 -1.03 -1.41
N VAL A 20 -10.12 -1.03 -0.22
CA VAL A 20 -8.68 -0.77 -0.04
C VAL A 20 -7.84 -1.83 -0.76
N ASN A 21 -8.23 -3.11 -0.69
CA ASN A 21 -7.54 -4.17 -1.42
C ASN A 21 -7.61 -3.95 -2.93
N ARG A 22 -8.80 -3.62 -3.49
CA ARG A 22 -8.94 -3.31 -4.92
C ARG A 22 -8.09 -2.12 -5.34
N GLN A 23 -8.05 -1.06 -4.52
CA GLN A 23 -7.22 0.11 -4.78
C GLN A 23 -5.74 -0.26 -4.76
N TYR A 24 -5.30 -1.02 -3.76
CA TYR A 24 -3.90 -1.47 -3.67
C TYR A 24 -3.50 -2.31 -4.88
N GLU A 25 -4.34 -3.27 -5.31
CA GLU A 25 -4.04 -4.07 -6.50
C GLU A 25 -3.99 -3.25 -7.78
N ALA A 26 -4.84 -2.23 -7.90
CA ALA A 26 -4.86 -1.31 -9.04
C ALA A 26 -3.71 -0.29 -9.04
N MET A 27 -3.01 -0.07 -7.92
CA MET A 27 -1.85 0.83 -7.89
C MET A 27 -0.72 0.28 -8.79
N PRO A 28 0.08 1.15 -9.42
CA PRO A 28 1.29 0.71 -10.10
C PRO A 28 2.29 0.09 -9.11
N GLU A 29 3.05 -0.92 -9.55
CA GLU A 29 4.04 -1.62 -8.72
C GLU A 29 5.08 -0.68 -8.06
N ALA A 30 5.39 0.44 -8.70
CA ALA A 30 6.27 1.47 -8.15
C ALA A 30 5.78 2.04 -6.80
N PHE A 31 4.49 1.98 -6.52
CA PHE A 31 3.87 2.50 -5.29
C PHE A 31 3.58 1.41 -4.25
N LYS A 32 3.83 0.13 -4.57
CA LYS A 32 3.57 -1.00 -3.68
C LYS A 32 4.81 -1.38 -2.88
N GLY A 33 4.58 -1.97 -1.70
CA GLY A 33 5.61 -2.68 -0.92
C GLY A 33 6.74 -1.81 -0.37
N HIS A 34 6.45 -0.57 0.02
CA HIS A 34 7.46 0.31 0.64
C HIS A 34 7.62 0.03 2.14
N PHE A 35 6.51 -0.24 2.82
CA PHE A 35 6.48 -0.61 4.23
C PHE A 35 5.28 -1.52 4.50
N THR A 36 5.31 -2.20 5.64
CA THR A 36 4.20 -2.96 6.20
C THR A 36 4.08 -2.68 7.70
N VAL A 37 3.06 -3.24 8.32
CA VAL A 37 2.88 -3.25 9.78
C VAL A 37 2.92 -4.71 10.23
N ASP A 38 3.75 -5.02 11.23
CA ASP A 38 3.83 -6.36 11.82
C ASP A 38 2.68 -6.64 12.80
N ASP A 39 2.65 -7.85 13.36
CA ASP A 39 1.61 -8.29 14.30
C ASP A 39 1.59 -7.49 15.61
N ASN A 40 2.68 -6.79 15.94
CA ASN A 40 2.77 -5.92 17.12
C ASN A 40 2.36 -4.47 16.82
N GLY A 41 1.96 -4.17 15.57
CA GLY A 41 1.64 -2.81 15.15
C GLY A 41 2.87 -1.96 14.81
N THR A 42 4.05 -2.57 14.67
CA THR A 42 5.30 -1.87 14.34
C THR A 42 5.41 -1.69 12.83
N VAL A 43 5.75 -0.48 12.39
CA VAL A 43 6.03 -0.21 10.98
C VAL A 43 7.37 -0.82 10.61
N VAL A 44 7.36 -1.70 9.60
CA VAL A 44 8.54 -2.37 9.06
C VAL A 44 8.78 -1.85 7.64
N THR A 45 9.97 -1.29 7.41
CA THR A 45 10.42 -0.88 6.08
C THR A 45 10.69 -2.13 5.23
N LEU A 46 10.01 -2.26 4.09
CA LEU A 46 10.21 -3.37 3.14
C LEU A 46 11.16 -2.99 2.00
N ARG A 47 11.27 -1.70 1.71
CA ARG A 47 12.14 -1.14 0.69
C ARG A 47 12.83 0.10 1.22
N GLU A 48 14.16 0.16 1.03
CA GLU A 48 14.93 1.33 1.40
C GLU A 48 14.38 2.61 0.73
N PRO A 49 14.30 3.75 1.46
CA PRO A 49 13.70 4.98 0.94
C PRO A 49 14.28 5.44 -0.40
N GLY A 50 15.60 5.26 -0.61
CA GLY A 50 16.26 5.59 -1.87
C GLY A 50 15.79 4.74 -3.05
N ALA A 51 15.63 3.44 -2.85
CA ALA A 51 15.10 2.53 -3.87
C ALA A 51 13.63 2.78 -4.15
N GLY A 52 12.83 3.08 -3.12
CA GLY A 52 11.43 3.47 -3.27
C GLY A 52 11.26 4.73 -4.12
N ASN A 53 12.03 5.79 -3.83
CA ASN A 53 12.01 7.03 -4.60
C ASN A 53 12.44 6.83 -6.05
N ALA A 54 13.45 5.98 -6.32
CA ALA A 54 13.90 5.71 -7.67
C ALA A 54 12.79 5.08 -8.54
N LEU A 55 12.03 4.13 -7.99
CA LEU A 55 10.91 3.49 -8.69
C LEU A 55 9.77 4.46 -8.98
N ILE A 56 9.44 5.33 -8.03
CA ILE A 56 8.40 6.35 -8.20
C ILE A 56 8.79 7.34 -9.31
N ARG A 57 10.04 7.83 -9.30
CA ARG A 57 10.57 8.70 -10.36
C ARG A 57 10.53 8.01 -11.73
N GLN A 58 11.01 6.78 -11.81
CA GLN A 58 10.99 5.98 -13.04
C GLN A 58 9.56 5.79 -13.58
N PHE A 59 8.59 5.60 -12.69
CA PHE A 59 7.19 5.52 -13.08
C PHE A 59 6.72 6.83 -13.73
N PHE A 60 6.94 7.99 -13.12
CA PHE A 60 6.52 9.27 -13.68
C PHE A 60 7.26 9.64 -14.97
N ASP A 61 8.56 9.36 -15.04
CA ASP A 61 9.35 9.52 -16.27
C ASP A 61 8.76 8.68 -17.42
N SER A 62 8.32 7.44 -17.15
CA SER A 62 7.68 6.57 -18.15
C SER A 62 6.33 7.09 -18.64
N LYS A 63 5.67 7.98 -17.88
CA LYS A 63 4.40 8.61 -18.22
C LYS A 63 4.56 9.96 -18.91
N GLY A 64 5.80 10.44 -19.09
CA GLY A 64 6.08 11.77 -19.64
C GLY A 64 5.61 12.91 -18.73
N VAL A 65 5.33 12.61 -17.46
CA VAL A 65 4.96 13.59 -16.44
C VAL A 65 6.22 13.86 -15.63
N ARG A 66 6.73 15.08 -15.65
CA ARG A 66 7.81 15.53 -14.76
C ARG A 66 7.20 16.53 -13.77
N ASP A 67 7.44 16.29 -12.49
CA ASP A 67 7.29 17.30 -11.43
C ASP A 67 8.25 18.49 -11.66
#